data_AF-A0A1J6ILK9-F1
#
_entry.id   AF-A0A1J6ILK9-F1
#
_cell.length_a   1.000
_cell.length_b   1.000
_cell.length_c   1.000
_cell.angle_alpha   90.00
_cell.angle_beta   90.00
_cell.angle_gamma   90.00
#
_symmetry.space_group_name_H-M   'P 1'
#
loop_
_entity.id
_entity.type
_entity.pdbx_description
1 polymer ?
#
loop_
_entity_poly.entity_id
_entity_poly.type
_entity_poly.pdbx_seq_one_letter_code
_entity_poly.pdbx_strand_id
1 'polypeptide(L)'
;VRKSTRVSKPPIWLSDYVRPNKQGQSNNCIYPLSDVIGYDHISTKYHSYLSQFSNEVEPTTFHEAAKDKRWVEAMQAKIKALEDNNTRELVPLPLGKKPIGCK
;
A
#
# COMPACT_ATOMS: atom_id res chain seq x y z
N VAL A 1 -16.49 15.84 19.14
CA VAL A 1 -16.07 15.94 17.72
C VAL A 1 -16.47 17.31 17.19
N ARG A 2 -15.51 18.17 16.83
CA ARG A 2 -15.82 19.45 16.17
C ARG A 2 -16.19 19.18 14.72
N LYS A 3 -17.41 19.55 14.31
CA LYS A 3 -17.85 19.51 12.91
C LYS A 3 -17.90 20.94 12.37
N SER A 4 -17.46 21.13 11.13
CA SER A 4 -17.51 22.42 10.45
C SER A 4 -18.95 22.84 10.20
N THR A 5 -19.26 24.12 10.40
CA THR A 5 -20.57 24.74 10.10
C THR A 5 -20.63 25.34 8.69
N ARG A 6 -19.55 25.29 7.91
CA ARG A 6 -19.52 25.83 6.55
C ARG A 6 -20.38 24.98 5.61
N VAL A 7 -21.20 25.64 4.79
CA VAL A 7 -21.92 25.00 3.68
C VAL A 7 -20.90 24.55 2.64
N SER A 8 -20.72 23.23 2.52
CA SER A 8 -19.86 22.65 1.49
C SER A 8 -20.59 22.63 0.15
N LYS A 9 -20.00 23.27 -0.86
CA LYS A 9 -20.45 23.16 -2.25
C LYS A 9 -19.59 22.11 -2.95
N PRO A 10 -20.15 21.31 -3.88
CA PRO A 10 -19.35 20.38 -4.65
C PRO A 10 -18.30 21.14 -5.49
N PRO A 11 -17.15 20.52 -5.78
CA PRO A 11 -16.17 21.08 -6.71
C PRO A 11 -16.77 21.30 -8.09
N ILE A 12 -16.31 22.34 -8.80
CA ILE A 12 -16.83 22.71 -10.14
C ILE A 12 -16.69 21.55 -11.12
N TRP A 13 -15.53 20.88 -11.13
CA TRP A 13 -15.25 19.75 -12.03
C TRP A 13 -16.19 18.55 -11.84
N LEU A 14 -16.94 18.47 -10.73
CA LEU A 14 -17.86 17.36 -10.48
C LEU A 14 -19.05 17.35 -11.45
N SER A 15 -19.31 18.45 -12.17
CA SER A 15 -20.30 18.50 -13.25
C SER A 15 -19.91 17.67 -14.47
N ASP A 16 -18.61 17.47 -14.68
CA ASP A 16 -18.07 16.88 -15.90
C ASP A 16 -18.16 15.34 -15.89
N TYR A 17 -18.54 14.77 -14.74
CA TYR A 17 -18.67 13.34 -14.53
C TYR A 17 -20.14 12.91 -14.58
N VAL A 18 -20.41 11.81 -15.28
CA VAL A 18 -21.71 11.14 -15.26
C VAL A 18 -21.94 10.56 -13.86
N ARG A 19 -22.91 11.11 -13.14
CA ARG A 19 -23.26 10.66 -11.80
C ARG A 19 -24.49 9.77 -11.86
N PRO A 20 -24.45 8.54 -11.30
CA PRO A 20 -25.68 7.80 -11.05
C PRO A 20 -26.53 8.61 -10.05
N ASN A 21 -27.80 8.84 -10.38
CA ASN A 21 -28.71 9.66 -9.58
C ASN A 21 -29.13 8.90 -8.30
N LYS A 22 -28.24 8.79 -7.31
CA LYS A 22 -28.51 8.10 -6.04
C LYS A 22 -29.05 9.11 -5.03
N GLN A 23 -30.36 9.05 -4.77
CA GLN A 23 -31.01 9.78 -3.67
C GLN A 23 -30.48 9.21 -2.35
N GLY A 24 -29.57 9.92 -1.69
CA GLY A 24 -28.83 9.42 -0.54
C GLY A 24 -29.73 9.13 0.67
N GLN A 25 -29.68 7.91 1.20
CA GLN A 25 -30.06 7.65 2.59
C GLN A 25 -29.00 8.26 3.51
N SER A 26 -29.44 9.08 4.45
CA SER A 26 -28.71 10.22 5.00
C SER A 26 -27.50 9.94 5.90
N ASN A 27 -26.91 8.74 5.90
CA ASN A 27 -25.81 8.41 6.84
C ASN A 27 -24.62 7.65 6.24
N ASN A 28 -24.71 7.15 5.00
CA ASN A 28 -23.61 6.43 4.36
C ASN A 28 -23.22 7.13 3.06
N CYS A 29 -21.92 7.13 2.77
CA CYS A 29 -21.30 7.77 1.60
C CYS A 29 -22.16 7.67 0.33
N ILE A 30 -22.43 8.80 -0.33
CA ILE A 30 -23.25 8.86 -1.57
C ILE A 30 -22.58 8.06 -2.72
N TYR A 31 -21.25 7.94 -2.66
CA TYR A 31 -20.42 7.24 -3.65
C TYR A 31 -19.47 6.29 -2.92
N PRO A 32 -19.95 5.15 -2.40
CA PRO A 32 -19.06 4.19 -1.78
C PRO A 32 -18.13 3.62 -2.85
N LEU A 33 -16.83 3.56 -2.55
CA LEU A 33 -15.84 3.04 -3.49
C LEU A 33 -16.15 1.61 -3.92
N SER A 34 -16.85 0.83 -3.09
CA SER A 34 -17.30 -0.53 -3.43
C SER A 34 -18.19 -0.61 -4.67
N ASP A 35 -18.86 0.48 -5.07
CA ASP A 35 -19.68 0.49 -6.28
C ASP A 35 -18.85 0.53 -7.57
N VAL A 36 -17.58 0.95 -7.48
CA VAL A 36 -16.69 1.16 -8.63
C VAL A 36 -15.47 0.23 -8.57
N ILE A 37 -15.06 -0.16 -7.36
CA ILE A 37 -14.01 -1.15 -7.13
C ILE A 37 -14.65 -2.54 -7.25
N GLY A 38 -14.93 -2.94 -8.48
CA GLY A 38 -15.36 -4.29 -8.83
C GLY A 38 -14.65 -4.72 -10.11
N TYR A 39 -14.23 -5.98 -10.18
CA TYR A 39 -13.62 -6.48 -11.41
C TYR A 39 -14.69 -6.89 -12.46
N ASP A 40 -15.98 -6.84 -12.12
CA ASP A 40 -17.10 -7.34 -12.92
C ASP A 40 -17.21 -6.72 -14.33
N HIS A 41 -16.76 -5.48 -14.50
CA HIS A 41 -16.83 -4.75 -15.77
C HIS A 41 -15.56 -4.84 -16.61
N ILE A 42 -14.57 -5.61 -16.16
CA ILE A 42 -13.29 -5.71 -16.84
C ILE A 42 -13.30 -6.91 -17.79
N SER A 43 -12.63 -6.77 -18.94
CA SER A 43 -12.55 -7.86 -19.92
C SER A 43 -11.97 -9.14 -19.31
N THR A 44 -12.45 -10.30 -19.73
CA THR A 44 -11.96 -11.61 -19.28
C THR A 44 -10.45 -11.76 -19.48
N LYS A 45 -9.89 -11.19 -20.55
CA LYS A 45 -8.45 -11.18 -20.81
C LYS A 45 -7.68 -10.43 -19.72
N TYR A 46 -8.15 -9.24 -19.35
CA TYR A 46 -7.49 -8.45 -18.31
C TYR A 46 -7.69 -9.06 -16.92
N HIS A 47 -8.83 -9.69 -16.65
CA HIS A 47 -9.02 -10.54 -15.46
C HIS A 47 -7.96 -11.64 -15.35
N SER A 48 -7.74 -12.41 -16.42
CA SER A 48 -6.72 -13.47 -16.42
C SER A 48 -5.32 -12.91 -16.15
N TYR A 49 -5.01 -11.76 -16.75
CA TYR A 49 -3.76 -11.05 -16.51
C TYR A 49 -3.61 -10.62 -15.04
N LEU A 50 -4.61 -9.96 -14.46
CA LEU A 50 -4.59 -9.55 -13.06
C LEU A 50 -4.47 -10.73 -12.10
N SER A 51 -5.19 -11.82 -12.35
CA SER A 51 -5.15 -13.02 -11.51
C SER A 51 -3.75 -13.59 -11.38
N GLN A 52 -2.94 -13.49 -12.45
CA GLN A 52 -1.56 -13.94 -12.44
C GLN A 52 -0.69 -13.14 -11.45
N PHE A 53 -0.91 -11.83 -11.30
CA PHE A 53 -0.20 -11.01 -10.30
C PHE A 53 -0.75 -11.24 -8.90
N SER A 54 -2.08 -11.38 -8.75
CA SER A 54 -2.71 -11.63 -7.45
C SER A 54 -2.36 -12.99 -6.86
N ASN A 55 -1.89 -13.93 -7.69
CA ASN A 55 -1.39 -15.23 -7.25
C ASN A 55 -0.01 -15.15 -6.58
N GLU A 56 0.73 -14.05 -6.74
CA GLU A 56 2.00 -13.88 -6.04
C GLU A 56 1.74 -13.54 -4.57
N VAL A 57 2.04 -14.49 -3.69
CA VAL A 57 1.89 -14.33 -2.24
C VAL A 57 3.19 -13.77 -1.67
N GLU A 58 3.09 -12.65 -0.97
CA GLU A 58 4.23 -12.10 -0.21
C GLU A 58 4.59 -13.05 0.94
N PRO A 59 5.86 -13.45 1.08
CA PRO A 59 6.29 -14.28 2.20
C PRO A 59 6.06 -13.55 3.52
N THR A 60 5.48 -14.25 4.48
CA THR A 60 5.13 -13.66 5.79
C THR A 60 6.24 -13.85 6.82
N THR A 61 7.15 -14.79 6.55
CA THR A 61 8.27 -15.10 7.43
C THR A 61 9.60 -14.98 6.70
N PHE A 62 10.67 -14.70 7.46
CA PHE A 62 12.03 -14.70 6.91
C PHE A 62 12.40 -16.04 6.27
N HIS A 63 11.98 -17.16 6.85
CA HIS A 63 12.30 -18.48 6.33
C HIS A 63 11.64 -18.76 4.97
N GLU A 64 10.43 -18.23 4.73
CA GLU A 64 9.78 -18.26 3.42
C GLU A 64 10.51 -17.37 2.42
N ALA A 65 10.79 -16.11 2.81
CA ALA A 65 11.47 -15.14 1.94
C ALA A 65 12.87 -15.60 1.54
N ALA A 66 13.63 -16.22 2.46
CA ALA A 66 14.98 -16.69 2.23
C ALA A 66 15.07 -17.86 1.23
N LYS A 67 13.95 -18.54 0.93
CA LYS A 67 13.88 -19.59 -0.09
C LYS A 67 13.52 -19.06 -1.47
N ASP A 68 12.89 -17.89 -1.56
CA ASP A 68 12.57 -17.26 -2.85
C ASP A 68 13.77 -16.44 -3.34
N LYS A 69 14.30 -16.84 -4.50
CA LYS A 69 15.46 -16.20 -5.13
C LYS A 69 15.26 -14.70 -5.35
N ARG A 70 14.03 -14.26 -5.68
CA ARG A 70 13.73 -12.84 -5.94
C ARG A 70 13.91 -11.99 -4.70
N TRP A 71 13.47 -12.51 -3.54
CA TRP A 71 13.63 -11.85 -2.25
C TRP A 71 15.09 -11.83 -1.80
N VAL A 72 15.83 -12.91 -2.05
CA VAL A 72 17.28 -12.97 -1.79
C VAL A 72 18.04 -11.94 -2.63
N GLU A 73 17.76 -11.86 -3.92
CA GLU A 73 18.36 -10.88 -4.83
C GLU A 73 18.05 -9.44 -4.40
N ALA A 74 16.79 -9.15 -4.06
CA ALA A 74 16.37 -7.83 -3.57
C ALA A 74 17.08 -7.46 -2.25
N MET A 75 17.24 -8.42 -1.32
CA MET A 75 17.97 -8.20 -0.08
C MET A 75 19.45 -7.92 -0.35
N GLN A 76 20.08 -8.66 -1.26
CA GLN A 76 21.48 -8.44 -1.62
C GLN A 76 21.70 -7.07 -2.25
N ALA A 77 20.79 -6.63 -3.13
CA ALA A 77 20.82 -5.30 -3.72
C ALA A 77 20.71 -4.21 -2.65
N LYS A 78 19.85 -4.41 -1.65
CA LYS A 78 19.72 -3.50 -0.50
C LYS A 78 21.00 -3.45 0.35
N ILE A 79 21.61 -4.58 0.64
CA ILE A 79 22.89 -4.65 1.39
C ILE A 79 23.96 -3.87 0.64
N LYS A 80 24.14 -4.15 -0.65
CA LYS A 80 25.09 -3.43 -1.49
C LYS A 80 24.84 -1.92 -1.49
N ALA A 81 23.59 -1.49 -1.63
CA ALA A 81 23.25 -0.07 -1.59
C ALA A 81 23.57 0.58 -0.22
N LEU A 82 23.48 -0.15 0.88
CA LEU A 82 23.85 0.36 2.21
C LEU A 82 25.36 0.52 2.35
N GLU A 83 26.13 -0.43 1.82
CA GLU A 83 27.59 -0.39 1.75
C GLU A 83 28.07 0.78 0.89
N ASP A 84 27.54 0.89 -0.33
CA ASP A 84 27.89 1.96 -1.28
C ASP A 84 27.61 3.36 -0.71
N ASN A 85 26.56 3.51 0.09
CA ASN A 85 26.18 4.78 0.70
C ASN A 85 26.94 5.10 1.99
N ASN A 86 27.82 4.23 2.51
CA ASN A 86 28.50 4.39 3.80
C ASN A 86 27.56 4.79 4.96
N THR A 87 26.27 4.42 4.88
CA THR A 87 25.23 4.88 5.84
C THR A 87 25.10 3.99 7.07
N ARG A 88 25.79 2.85 7.09
CA ARG A 88 25.82 1.90 8.20
C ARG A 88 27.24 1.53 8.54
N GLU A 89 27.85 2.32 9.42
CA GLU A 89 29.09 1.95 10.08
C GLU A 89 28.76 1.22 11.39
N LEU A 90 29.40 0.05 11.61
CA LEU A 90 29.36 -0.61 12.91
C LEU A 90 30.30 0.13 13.86
N VAL A 91 29.72 0.95 14.73
CA VAL A 91 30.47 1.71 15.72
C VAL A 91 30.49 0.94 17.04
N PRO A 92 31.64 0.88 17.76
CA PRO A 92 31.67 0.30 19.10
C PRO A 92 30.67 1.01 20.03
N LEU A 93 30.11 0.24 20.97
CA LEU A 93 29.16 0.77 21.94
C LEU A 93 29.80 1.92 22.75
N PRO A 94 29.21 3.13 22.78
CA PRO A 94 29.77 4.24 23.54
C PRO A 94 29.79 3.91 25.03
N LEU A 95 30.83 4.38 25.72
CA LEU A 95 31.01 4.17 27.16
C LEU A 95 29.74 4.59 27.93
N GLY A 96 29.24 3.71 28.80
CA GLY A 96 28.06 3.97 29.63
C GLY A 96 26.70 3.84 28.93
N LYS A 97 26.66 3.44 27.65
CA LYS A 97 25.42 3.07 26.97
C LYS A 97 25.14 1.59 27.11
N LYS A 98 23.86 1.20 27.14
CA LYS A 98 23.43 -0.19 27.07
C LYS A 98 23.06 -0.51 25.62
N PRO A 99 23.53 -1.63 25.05
CA PRO A 99 23.12 -2.03 23.72
C PRO A 99 21.64 -2.39 23.75
N ILE A 100 20.92 -2.07 22.68
CA ILE A 100 19.55 -2.56 22.50
C ILE A 100 19.69 -4.03 22.10
N GLY A 101 19.27 -4.92 23.00
CA GLY A 101 19.22 -6.35 22.69
C GLY A 101 18.19 -6.63 21.60
N CYS A 102 18.48 -7.60 20.74
CA CYS A 102 17.45 -8.21 19.90
C CYS A 102 16.69 -9.24 20.74
N LYS A 103 15.36 -9.26 20.64
CA LYS A 103 14.56 -10.40 21.07
C LYS A 103 14.55 -11.46 19.98
#